data_AF-A0A4R2NZP5-F1
#
_entry.id   AF-A0A4R2NZP5-F1
#
_cell.length_a   1.000
_cell.length_b   1.000
_cell.length_c   1.000
_cell.angle_alpha   90.00
_cell.angle_beta   90.00
_cell.angle_gamma   90.00
#
_symmetry.space_group_name_H-M   'P 1'
#
loop_
_entity.id
_entity.type
_entity.pdbx_description
1 polymer ?
#
loop_
_entity_poly.entity_id
_entity_poly.type
_entity_poly.pdbx_seq_one_letter_code
_entity_poly.pdbx_strand_id
1 'polypeptide(L)'
;MRITYDIWTGTFAFDTSGARPFGANIEARLDRHGQVVAFDGLSFGMVLSRNGAEALRQTFPPPGVRYVSTDQDLLTSVPVRWRPDEAITLDVWMTNEGTTVAGTHAFVAPRPAQPWPSWIWDAGKARWMAPVAYPQDGGVYDWDEASGQWVAAPS
;
A
#
# COMPACT_ATOMS: atom_id res chain seq x y z
N MET A 1 -3.62 3.80 -0.28
CA MET A 1 -3.14 3.77 -1.67
C MET A 1 -4.36 3.85 -2.58
N ARG A 2 -4.28 4.52 -3.72
CA ARG A 2 -5.42 4.64 -4.64
C ARG A 2 -5.04 4.17 -6.03
N ILE A 3 -5.96 3.47 -6.66
CA ILE A 3 -5.91 3.09 -8.07
C ILE A 3 -7.18 3.66 -8.68
N THR A 4 -7.03 4.68 -9.51
CA THR A 4 -8.16 5.38 -10.12
C THR A 4 -8.21 5.04 -11.59
N TYR A 5 -9.34 4.52 -12.05
CA TYR A 5 -9.63 4.36 -13.47
C TYR A 5 -10.43 5.56 -13.96
N ASP A 6 -9.90 6.28 -14.96
CA ASP A 6 -10.58 7.41 -15.57
C ASP A 6 -11.47 6.92 -16.73
N ILE A 7 -12.78 7.20 -16.64
CA ILE A 7 -13.75 6.66 -17.60
C ILE A 7 -13.70 7.31 -18.98
N TRP A 8 -13.09 8.49 -19.11
CA TRP A 8 -13.01 9.21 -20.38
C TRP A 8 -11.75 8.85 -21.16
N THR A 9 -10.63 8.73 -20.46
CA THR A 9 -9.34 8.37 -21.06
C THR A 9 -9.14 6.86 -21.15
N GLY A 10 -9.87 6.09 -20.34
CA GLY A 10 -9.74 4.64 -20.27
C GLY A 10 -8.41 4.19 -19.66
N THR A 11 -7.81 4.99 -18.79
CA THR A 11 -6.47 4.74 -18.22
C THR A 11 -6.50 4.61 -16.70
N PHE A 12 -5.50 3.91 -16.16
CA PHE A 12 -5.27 3.82 -14.71
C PHE A 12 -4.24 4.83 -14.25
N ALA A 13 -4.55 5.51 -13.15
CA ALA A 13 -3.62 6.31 -12.36
C ALA A 13 -3.36 5.64 -11.01
N PHE A 14 -2.10 5.64 -10.58
CA PHE A 14 -1.66 4.99 -9.34
C PHE A 14 -1.09 6.04 -8.38
N ASP A 15 -1.67 6.12 -7.18
CA ASP A 15 -1.20 6.97 -6.08
C ASP A 15 -0.72 6.10 -4.91
N THR A 16 0.60 6.01 -4.79
CA THR A 16 1.31 5.25 -3.75
C THR A 16 1.62 6.04 -2.48
N SER A 17 1.24 7.32 -2.39
CA SER A 17 1.47 8.15 -1.19
C SER A 17 0.83 7.55 0.08
N GLY A 18 -0.26 6.79 -0.09
CA GLY A 18 -0.94 6.09 1.00
C GLY A 18 -0.34 4.72 1.36
N ALA A 19 0.81 4.33 0.81
CA ALA A 19 1.51 3.11 1.19
C ALA A 19 2.20 3.29 2.54
N ARG A 20 1.97 2.38 3.49
CA ARG A 20 2.63 2.37 4.80
C ARG A 20 3.70 1.27 4.83
N PRO A 21 4.61 1.30 5.80
CA PRO A 21 5.71 0.34 5.83
C PRO A 21 5.30 -1.13 5.89
N PHE A 22 4.13 -1.41 6.49
CA PHE A 22 3.65 -2.78 6.70
C PHE A 22 2.37 -3.13 5.92
N GLY A 23 1.96 -2.27 4.99
CA GLY A 23 0.74 -2.49 4.21
C GLY A 23 0.08 -1.20 3.74
N ALA A 24 -1.09 -1.35 3.14
CA ALA A 24 -1.98 -0.25 2.81
C ALA A 24 -3.42 -0.75 2.74
N ASN A 25 -4.36 0.19 2.77
CA ASN A 25 -5.66 -0.04 2.15
C ASN A 25 -5.55 0.40 0.69
N ILE A 26 -5.79 -0.51 -0.24
CA ILE A 26 -5.85 -0.23 -1.67
C ILE A 26 -7.29 0.10 -2.02
N GLU A 27 -7.53 1.34 -2.40
CA GLU A 27 -8.82 1.80 -2.90
C GLU A 27 -8.88 1.65 -4.42
N ALA A 28 -9.86 0.89 -4.92
CA ALA A 28 -10.20 0.89 -6.33
C ALA A 28 -11.25 1.98 -6.57
N ARG A 29 -10.93 2.94 -7.43
CA ARG A 29 -11.73 4.13 -7.67
C ARG A 29 -12.02 4.34 -9.15
N LEU A 30 -13.09 5.07 -9.43
CA LEU A 30 -13.42 5.65 -10.71
C LEU A 30 -13.25 7.15 -10.63
N ASP A 31 -12.56 7.74 -11.60
CA ASP A 31 -12.80 9.14 -11.94
C ASP A 31 -13.97 9.18 -12.94
N ARG A 32 -15.15 9.48 -12.40
CA ARG A 32 -16.41 9.50 -13.13
C ARG A 32 -16.76 10.88 -13.71
N HIS A 33 -15.89 11.88 -13.51
CA HIS A 33 -16.14 13.27 -13.95
C HIS A 33 -17.53 13.80 -13.54
N GLY A 34 -17.99 13.43 -12.34
CA GLY A 34 -19.30 13.82 -11.80
C GLY A 34 -20.52 13.10 -12.37
N GLN A 35 -20.34 12.14 -13.29
CA GLN A 35 -21.43 11.40 -13.94
C GLN A 35 -21.89 10.18 -13.13
N VAL A 36 -23.15 9.78 -13.30
CA VAL A 36 -23.59 8.42 -12.94
C VAL A 36 -23.12 7.48 -14.04
N VAL A 37 -22.38 6.44 -13.67
CA VAL A 37 -21.82 5.48 -14.62
C VAL A 37 -22.69 4.24 -14.61
N ALA A 38 -23.27 3.89 -15.76
CA ALA A 38 -23.89 2.59 -15.96
C ALA A 38 -22.83 1.57 -16.39
N PHE A 39 -22.97 0.34 -15.90
CA PHE A 39 -22.08 -0.75 -16.19
C PHE A 39 -22.80 -1.83 -16.98
N ASP A 40 -22.10 -2.42 -17.94
CA ASP A 40 -22.55 -3.63 -18.60
C ASP A 40 -21.50 -4.73 -18.42
N GLY A 41 -21.72 -5.58 -17.42
CA GLY A 41 -20.83 -6.69 -17.12
C GLY A 41 -19.51 -6.25 -16.47
N LEU A 42 -19.53 -5.17 -15.67
CA LEU A 42 -18.35 -4.71 -14.95
C LEU A 42 -17.74 -5.85 -14.11
N SER A 43 -16.47 -6.13 -14.35
CA SER A 43 -15.60 -6.97 -13.54
C SER A 43 -14.25 -6.28 -13.42
N PHE A 44 -13.59 -6.35 -12.28
CA PHE A 44 -12.26 -5.77 -12.11
C PHE A 44 -11.51 -6.49 -11.01
N GLY A 45 -10.21 -6.26 -10.93
CA GLY A 45 -9.44 -6.88 -9.88
C GLY A 45 -7.99 -6.44 -9.86
N MET A 46 -7.25 -7.10 -8.98
CA MET A 46 -5.81 -6.91 -8.87
C MET A 46 -5.12 -8.21 -8.50
N VAL A 47 -3.88 -8.35 -8.97
CA VAL A 47 -2.88 -9.27 -8.47
C VAL A 47 -1.79 -8.43 -7.83
N LEU A 48 -1.50 -8.71 -6.57
CA LEU A 48 -0.39 -8.15 -5.84
C LEU A 48 0.71 -9.20 -5.75
N SER A 49 1.88 -8.84 -6.26
CA SER A 49 3.09 -9.66 -6.16
C SER A 49 4.09 -9.02 -5.20
N ARG A 50 4.76 -9.85 -4.40
CA ARG A 50 5.85 -9.46 -3.48
C ARG A 50 7.12 -10.14 -3.94
N ASN A 51 8.17 -9.36 -4.21
CA ASN A 51 9.46 -9.84 -4.70
C ASN A 51 9.32 -10.78 -5.92
N GLY A 52 8.38 -10.46 -6.82
CA GLY A 52 8.10 -11.22 -8.04
C GLY A 52 7.18 -12.44 -7.88
N ALA A 53 6.76 -12.80 -6.66
CA ALA A 53 5.81 -13.90 -6.43
C ALA A 53 4.40 -13.38 -6.13
N GLU A 54 3.38 -13.96 -6.76
CA GLU A 54 1.97 -13.64 -6.45
C GLU A 54 1.69 -13.90 -4.97
N ALA A 55 1.24 -12.86 -4.28
CA ALA A 55 0.95 -12.89 -2.85
C ALA A 55 -0.54 -12.74 -2.55
N LEU A 56 -1.30 -12.09 -3.45
CA LEU A 56 -2.74 -11.92 -3.33
C LEU A 56 -3.36 -11.72 -4.72
N ARG A 57 -4.54 -12.30 -4.92
CA ARG A 57 -5.43 -12.01 -6.04
C ARG A 57 -6.80 -11.63 -5.50
N GLN A 58 -7.37 -10.57 -6.06
CA GLN A 58 -8.73 -10.12 -5.76
C GLN A 58 -9.49 -9.86 -7.05
N THR A 59 -10.75 -10.31 -7.07
CA THR A 59 -11.65 -10.15 -8.21
C THR A 59 -13.00 -9.68 -7.71
N PHE A 60 -13.56 -8.70 -8.41
CA PHE A 60 -14.86 -8.10 -8.16
C PHE A 60 -15.69 -8.09 -9.45
N PRO A 61 -17.02 -8.09 -9.35
CA PRO A 61 -17.80 -8.33 -8.14
C PRO A 61 -17.63 -9.78 -7.63
N PRO A 62 -17.95 -10.08 -6.36
CA PRO A 62 -18.00 -11.45 -5.86
C PRO A 62 -18.96 -12.34 -6.68
N PRO A 63 -18.80 -13.67 -6.65
CA PRO A 63 -19.71 -14.58 -7.35
C PRO A 63 -21.18 -14.32 -7.03
N GLY A 64 -22.02 -14.24 -8.06
CA GLY A 64 -23.45 -13.98 -7.92
C GLY A 64 -23.83 -12.50 -7.72
N VAL A 65 -22.86 -11.59 -7.65
CA VAL A 65 -23.11 -10.15 -7.56
C VAL A 65 -22.88 -9.52 -8.94
N ARG A 66 -23.74 -8.57 -9.31
CA ARG A 66 -23.59 -7.74 -10.52
C ARG A 66 -23.62 -6.27 -10.13
N TYR A 67 -22.61 -5.52 -10.55
CA TYR A 67 -22.64 -4.06 -10.48
C TYR A 67 -23.36 -3.53 -11.72
N VAL A 68 -24.33 -2.63 -11.51
CA VAL A 68 -25.22 -2.12 -12.56
C VAL A 68 -24.97 -0.63 -12.83
N SER A 69 -24.80 0.17 -11.78
CA SER A 69 -24.42 1.57 -11.92
C SER A 69 -23.84 2.09 -10.61
N THR A 70 -23.16 3.23 -10.66
CA THR A 70 -22.68 3.96 -9.47
C THR A 70 -22.68 5.47 -9.70
N ASP A 71 -22.93 6.21 -8.64
CA ASP A 71 -22.66 7.65 -8.50
C ASP A 71 -21.48 7.91 -7.53
N GLN A 72 -20.78 6.86 -7.11
CA GLN A 72 -19.65 6.90 -6.19
C GLN A 72 -18.33 6.69 -6.91
N ASP A 73 -17.31 7.45 -6.50
CA ASP A 73 -15.95 7.29 -7.02
C ASP A 73 -15.26 6.07 -6.40
N LEU A 74 -15.60 5.67 -5.18
CA LEU A 74 -15.00 4.52 -4.52
C LEU A 74 -15.82 3.27 -4.82
N LEU A 75 -15.21 2.26 -5.45
CA LEU A 75 -15.87 0.97 -5.70
C LEU A 75 -15.65 -0.01 -4.54
N THR A 76 -14.41 -0.10 -4.06
CA THR A 76 -14.04 -1.01 -2.97
C THR A 76 -12.70 -0.62 -2.35
N SER A 77 -12.43 -1.16 -1.17
CA SER A 77 -11.15 -1.02 -0.48
C SER A 77 -10.65 -2.39 0.00
N VAL A 78 -9.40 -2.73 -0.32
CA VAL A 78 -8.77 -4.00 0.04
C VAL A 78 -7.59 -3.74 0.96
N PRO A 79 -7.61 -4.23 2.22
CA PRO A 79 -6.45 -4.19 3.08
C PRO A 79 -5.41 -5.21 2.61
N VAL A 80 -4.17 -4.75 2.44
CA VAL A 80 -3.04 -5.58 2.06
C VAL A 80 -1.87 -5.35 3.01
N ARG A 81 -1.04 -6.38 3.17
CA ARG A 81 0.17 -6.33 4.01
C ARG A 81 1.41 -6.59 3.17
N TRP A 82 2.54 -6.11 3.65
CA TRP A 82 3.89 -6.38 3.14
C TRP A 82 4.90 -6.06 4.24
N ARG A 83 6.17 -6.36 4.01
CA ARG A 83 7.27 -5.85 4.85
C ARG A 83 7.93 -4.66 4.15
N PRO A 84 8.57 -3.75 4.92
CA PRO A 84 9.42 -2.73 4.34
C PRO A 84 10.50 -3.34 3.44
N ASP A 85 10.94 -2.59 2.43
CA ASP A 85 11.91 -3.00 1.41
C ASP A 85 11.45 -4.12 0.46
N GLU A 86 10.26 -4.69 0.63
CA GLU A 86 9.71 -5.61 -0.36
C GLU A 86 9.39 -4.87 -1.66
N ALA A 87 9.77 -5.46 -2.79
CA ALA A 87 9.34 -5.00 -4.10
C ALA A 87 7.88 -5.43 -4.33
N ILE A 88 7.00 -4.46 -4.49
CA ILE A 88 5.57 -4.69 -4.70
C ILE A 88 5.24 -4.38 -6.15
N THR A 89 4.56 -5.32 -6.82
CA THR A 89 3.96 -5.11 -8.14
C THR A 89 2.46 -5.30 -8.03
N LEU A 90 1.70 -4.39 -8.64
CA LEU A 90 0.26 -4.42 -8.73
C LEU A 90 -0.11 -4.52 -10.21
N ASP A 91 -0.71 -5.64 -10.58
CA ASP A 91 -1.32 -5.84 -11.88
C ASP A 91 -2.83 -5.73 -11.72
N VAL A 92 -3.44 -4.73 -12.35
CA VAL A 92 -4.87 -4.46 -12.26
C VAL A 92 -5.55 -4.62 -13.60
N TRP A 93 -6.83 -4.97 -13.57
CA TRP A 93 -7.66 -5.02 -14.76
C TRP A 93 -9.06 -4.54 -14.44
N MET A 94 -9.73 -4.06 -15.47
CA MET A 94 -11.16 -3.76 -15.49
C MET A 94 -11.73 -4.19 -16.83
N THR A 95 -12.86 -4.87 -16.79
CA THR A 95 -13.65 -5.29 -17.93
C THR A 95 -15.01 -4.62 -17.81
N ASN A 96 -15.44 -3.89 -18.82
CA ASN A 96 -16.80 -3.33 -18.93
C ASN A 96 -17.21 -3.34 -20.41
N GLU A 97 -18.48 -3.66 -20.70
CA GLU A 97 -18.99 -3.80 -22.07
C GLU A 97 -18.15 -4.79 -22.91
N GLY A 98 -17.65 -5.85 -22.27
CA GLY A 98 -16.77 -6.85 -22.89
C GLY A 98 -15.33 -6.37 -23.18
N THR A 99 -15.02 -5.08 -23.00
CA THR A 99 -13.67 -4.54 -23.22
C THR A 99 -12.86 -4.62 -21.94
N THR A 100 -11.66 -5.19 -22.01
CA THR A 100 -10.74 -5.27 -20.88
C THR A 100 -9.57 -4.32 -21.05
N VAL A 101 -9.33 -3.52 -20.01
CA VAL A 101 -8.15 -2.66 -19.86
C VAL A 101 -7.35 -3.12 -18.66
N ALA A 102 -6.03 -2.99 -18.75
CA ALA A 102 -5.11 -3.40 -17.69
C ALA A 102 -4.09 -2.31 -17.40
N GLY A 103 -3.54 -2.33 -16.19
CA GLY A 103 -2.46 -1.45 -15.78
C GLY A 103 -1.54 -2.17 -14.82
N THR A 104 -0.27 -1.77 -14.82
CA THR A 104 0.73 -2.32 -13.89
C THR A 104 1.46 -1.17 -13.22
N HIS A 105 1.70 -1.32 -11.92
CA HIS A 105 2.52 -0.38 -11.16
C HIS A 105 3.43 -1.11 -10.18
N ALA A 106 4.68 -0.69 -10.10
CA ALA A 106 5.66 -1.25 -9.17
C ALA A 106 6.22 -0.16 -8.25
N PHE A 107 6.41 -0.51 -6.99
CA PHE A 107 7.04 0.35 -5.99
C PHE A 107 7.77 -0.50 -4.94
N VAL A 108 8.65 0.14 -4.16
CA VAL A 108 9.29 -0.50 -3.00
C VAL A 108 8.53 -0.07 -1.75
N ALA A 109 8.12 -1.04 -0.92
CA ALA A 109 7.46 -0.75 0.34
C ALA A 109 8.33 0.16 1.22
N PRO A 110 7.80 1.30 1.71
CA PRO A 110 8.62 2.28 2.41
C PRO A 110 9.09 1.74 3.77
N ARG A 111 10.21 2.26 4.26
CA ARG A 111 10.63 2.06 5.66
C ARG A 111 9.81 2.96 6.59
N PRO A 112 9.63 2.59 7.86
CA PRO A 112 9.19 3.56 8.86
C PRO A 112 10.19 4.71 8.94
N ALA A 113 9.72 5.88 9.39
CA ALA A 113 10.58 7.03 9.60
C ALA A 113 11.78 6.66 10.47
N GLN A 114 12.97 7.08 10.04
CA GLN A 114 14.18 6.89 10.82
C GLN A 114 14.09 7.73 12.10
N PRO A 115 14.15 7.12 13.30
CA PRO A 115 14.02 7.88 14.54
C PRO A 115 15.18 8.85 14.75
N TRP A 116 16.39 8.42 14.41
CA TRP A 116 17.63 9.17 14.58
C TRP A 116 18.61 8.90 13.45
N PRO A 117 19.39 9.90 12.98
CA PRO A 117 20.36 9.72 11.90
C PRO A 117 21.39 8.60 12.13
N SER A 118 21.85 8.41 13.37
CA SER A 118 22.81 7.36 13.73
C SER A 118 22.24 5.93 13.72
N TRP A 119 20.91 5.77 13.72
CA TRP A 119 20.30 4.45 13.76
C TRP A 119 20.42 3.74 12.42
N ILE A 120 20.74 2.45 12.47
CA ILE A 120 20.98 1.61 11.29
C ILE A 120 19.76 0.73 11.06
N TRP A 121 19.36 0.60 9.80
CA TRP A 121 18.24 -0.26 9.43
C TRP A 121 18.63 -1.74 9.52
N ASP A 122 17.93 -2.50 10.37
CA ASP A 122 18.02 -3.97 10.39
C ASP A 122 16.87 -4.53 9.53
N ALA A 123 17.19 -4.89 8.28
CA ALA A 123 16.23 -5.44 7.33
C ALA A 123 15.61 -6.76 7.79
N GLY A 124 16.37 -7.60 8.51
CA GLY A 124 15.88 -8.88 9.05
C GLY A 124 14.78 -8.67 10.10
N LYS A 125 14.93 -7.64 10.93
CA LYS A 125 13.93 -7.26 11.95
C LYS A 125 12.91 -6.23 11.46
N ALA A 126 13.10 -5.68 10.26
CA ALA A 126 12.31 -4.59 9.69
C ALA A 126 12.15 -3.41 10.68
N ARG A 127 13.25 -3.01 11.33
CA ARG A 127 13.26 -1.88 12.28
C ARG A 127 14.59 -1.15 12.28
N TRP A 128 14.56 0.12 12.67
CA TRP A 128 15.75 0.88 12.99
C TRP A 128 16.33 0.41 14.32
N MET A 129 17.66 0.26 14.38
CA MET A 129 18.40 -0.13 15.57
C MET A 129 19.42 0.95 15.93
N ALA A 130 19.43 1.34 17.21
CA ALA A 130 20.51 2.16 17.74
C ALA A 130 21.86 1.44 17.56
N PRO A 131 22.96 2.18 17.32
CA PRO A 131 24.29 1.60 17.17
C PRO A 131 24.83 1.01 18.48
N VAL A 132 24.36 1.51 19.63
CA VAL A 132 24.68 0.98 20.96
C VAL A 132 23.47 0.26 21.54
N ALA A 133 23.69 -0.92 22.13
CA ALA A 133 22.62 -1.71 22.73
C ALA A 133 21.99 -0.99 23.94
N TYR A 134 20.66 -1.08 24.05
CA TYR A 134 19.93 -0.56 25.19
C TYR A 134 20.36 -1.27 26.49
N PRO A 135 20.63 -0.55 27.61
CA PRO A 135 21.03 -1.15 28.87
C PRO A 135 20.00 -2.15 29.42
N GLN A 136 20.46 -3.28 29.96
CA GLN A 136 19.58 -4.36 30.49
C GLN A 136 19.49 -4.37 32.02
N ASP A 137 19.87 -3.28 32.67
CA ASP A 137 19.88 -3.12 34.13
C ASP A 137 18.51 -2.77 34.73
N GLY A 138 17.46 -2.70 33.90
CA GLY A 138 16.10 -2.35 34.32
C GLY A 138 15.83 -0.85 34.39
N GLY A 139 16.81 0.00 34.06
CA GLY A 139 16.62 1.45 33.96
C GLY A 139 15.83 1.88 32.72
N VAL A 140 15.29 3.10 32.78
CA VAL A 140 14.66 3.77 31.63
C VAL A 140 15.68 4.74 31.05
N TYR A 141 15.94 4.61 29.75
CA TYR A 141 16.93 5.42 29.04
C TYR A 141 16.34 6.01 27.76
N ASP A 142 16.76 7.22 27.44
CA ASP A 142 16.53 7.89 26.17
C ASP A 142 17.81 7.89 25.34
N TRP A 143 17.66 7.86 24.01
CA TRP A 143 18.80 7.95 23.10
C TRP A 143 19.26 9.41 22.97
N ASP A 144 20.51 9.70 23.31
CA ASP A 144 21.13 10.99 23.05
C ASP A 144 21.99 10.92 21.78
N GLU A 145 21.47 11.50 20.70
CA GLU A 145 22.13 11.52 19.40
C GLU A 145 23.46 12.30 19.42
N ALA A 146 23.59 13.32 20.29
CA ALA A 146 24.79 14.13 20.34
C ALA A 146 25.98 13.37 20.94
N SER A 147 25.74 12.59 22.01
CA SER A 147 26.76 11.73 22.62
C SER A 147 26.87 10.35 21.97
N GLY A 148 25.84 9.92 21.22
CA GLY A 148 25.75 8.58 20.64
C GLY A 148 25.62 7.48 21.71
N GLN A 149 24.96 7.79 22.82
CA GLN A 149 24.79 6.89 23.97
C GLN A 149 23.37 6.95 24.51
N TRP A 150 23.01 5.94 25.32
CA TRP A 150 21.79 5.94 26.12
C TRP A 150 22.01 6.75 27.41
N VAL A 151 21.16 7.74 27.66
CA VAL A 151 21.17 8.57 28.87
C VAL A 151 19.94 8.26 29.72
N ALA A 152 20.07 8.26 31.05
CA ALA A 152 18.94 7.98 31.93
C ALA A 152 17.81 8.98 31.67
N ALA A 153 16.59 8.48 31.48
CA ALA A 153 15.43 9.31 31.23
C ALA A 153 15.13 10.20 32.46
N PRO A 154 14.64 11.43 32.28
CA PRO A 154 14.23 12.28 33.39
C PRO A 154 13.08 11.65 34.18
N SER A 155 13.15 11.75 35.52
CA SER A 155 12.13 11.28 36.46
C SER A 155 10.98 12.25 36.65
#